data_AF-A0A7C1MTJ6-F1
#
_entry.id   AF-A0A7C1MTJ6-F1
#
_cell.length_a   1.000
_cell.length_b   1.000
_cell.length_c   1.000
_cell.angle_alpha   90.00
_cell.angle_beta   90.00
_cell.angle_gamma   90.00
#
_symmetry.space_group_name_H-M   'P 1'
#
loop_
_entity.id
_entity.type
_entity.pdbx_description
1 polymer ?
#
loop_
_entity_poly.entity_id
_entity_poly.type
_entity_poly.pdbx_seq_one_letter_code
_entity_poly.pdbx_strand_id
1 'polypeptide(L)'
;MSAKPEDFLSSTASVDEESVAPFPGSRKIYVEGSRPDIRVPMREITLDDTYVGDGVEKNPPVTVYDTSGPYTDPEVEIDIRKGLPALRNSWIEERNDTARLD
;
A
#
# COMPACT_ATOMS: atom_id res chain seq x y z
N MET A 1 -9.77 -15.44 40.26
CA MET A 1 -10.25 -14.82 39.02
C MET A 1 -9.33 -15.29 37.90
N SER A 2 -9.72 -16.33 37.18
CA SER A 2 -8.91 -16.93 36.12
C SER A 2 -9.15 -16.16 34.83
N ALA A 3 -8.16 -15.41 34.35
CA ALA A 3 -8.14 -14.99 32.95
C ALA A 3 -8.01 -16.25 32.10
N LYS A 4 -8.85 -16.40 31.07
CA LYS A 4 -8.73 -17.52 30.14
C LYS A 4 -7.70 -17.11 29.06
N PRO A 5 -6.91 -18.04 28.53
CA PRO A 5 -5.79 -17.73 27.61
C PRO A 5 -6.21 -17.09 26.29
N GLU A 6 -7.51 -17.09 25.97
CA GLU A 6 -8.09 -16.55 24.73
C GLU A 6 -8.37 -15.04 24.80
N ASP A 7 -8.09 -14.42 25.96
CA ASP A 7 -8.55 -13.09 26.34
C ASP A 7 -7.86 -11.90 25.63
N PHE A 8 -7.00 -12.10 24.62
CA PHE A 8 -6.61 -10.98 23.75
C PHE A 8 -6.30 -11.38 22.30
N LEU A 9 -7.31 -11.86 21.55
CA LEU A 9 -7.20 -11.96 20.08
C LEU A 9 -6.74 -10.65 19.43
N SER A 10 -7.05 -9.49 20.02
CA SER A 10 -6.63 -8.18 19.53
C SER A 10 -5.15 -7.87 19.80
N SER A 11 -4.58 -8.30 20.93
CA SER A 11 -3.19 -7.93 21.28
C SER A 11 -2.17 -8.69 20.44
N THR A 12 -2.52 -9.90 20.00
CA THR A 12 -1.69 -10.76 19.14
C THR A 12 -2.14 -10.76 17.69
N ALA A 13 -3.08 -9.89 17.30
CA ALA A 13 -3.59 -9.85 15.93
C ALA A 13 -2.46 -9.52 14.95
N SER A 14 -2.28 -10.38 13.96
CA SER A 14 -1.36 -10.19 12.84
C SER A 14 -2.09 -10.44 11.52
N VAL A 15 -1.53 -9.91 10.44
CA VAL A 15 -1.97 -10.19 9.08
C VAL A 15 -1.26 -11.43 8.55
N ASP A 16 -1.90 -12.10 7.59
CA ASP A 16 -1.24 -13.12 6.79
C ASP A 16 -0.09 -12.47 5.99
N GLU A 17 1.08 -13.10 5.98
CA GLU A 17 2.26 -12.61 5.28
C GLU A 17 2.00 -12.44 3.77
N GLU A 18 1.21 -13.34 3.16
CA GLU A 18 0.85 -13.22 1.74
C GLU A 18 -0.02 -11.99 1.46
N SER A 19 -0.79 -11.52 2.45
CA SER A 19 -1.62 -10.32 2.32
C SER A 19 -0.82 -9.03 2.36
N VAL A 20 0.44 -9.08 2.81
CA VAL A 20 1.36 -7.94 2.84
C VAL A 20 2.58 -8.08 1.93
N ALA A 21 2.66 -9.19 1.19
CA ALA A 21 3.73 -9.41 0.25
C ALA A 21 3.57 -8.51 -1.00
N PRO A 22 4.66 -7.93 -1.54
CA PRO A 22 4.63 -7.31 -2.85
C PRO A 22 4.19 -8.30 -3.93
N PHE A 23 3.41 -7.84 -4.90
CA PHE A 23 3.00 -8.69 -6.01
C PHE A 23 4.20 -9.10 -6.88
N PRO A 24 4.39 -10.41 -7.17
CA PRO A 24 5.51 -10.89 -7.97
C PRO A 24 5.63 -10.17 -9.33
N GLY A 25 6.88 -9.93 -9.76
CA GLY A 25 7.16 -9.29 -11.05
C GLY A 25 6.73 -7.82 -11.14
N SER A 26 6.39 -7.19 -10.00
CA SER A 26 5.97 -5.81 -9.98
C SER A 26 6.35 -5.10 -8.69
N ARG A 27 6.33 -3.78 -8.72
CA ARG A 27 6.57 -2.95 -7.53
C ARG A 27 5.54 -1.84 -7.43
N LYS A 28 5.21 -1.48 -6.20
CA LYS A 28 4.40 -0.29 -5.94
C LYS A 28 5.21 0.96 -6.32
N ILE A 29 4.53 1.91 -6.93
CA ILE A 29 5.07 3.24 -7.22
C ILE A 29 4.03 4.27 -6.80
N TYR A 30 4.48 5.51 -6.65
CA TYR A 30 3.62 6.62 -6.32
C TYR A 30 3.82 7.74 -7.32
N VAL A 31 2.72 8.17 -7.94
CA VAL A 31 2.71 9.34 -8.81
C VAL A 31 2.29 10.54 -7.97
N GLU A 32 3.09 11.59 -7.97
CA GLU A 32 2.74 12.84 -7.31
C GLU A 32 1.51 13.46 -8.01
N GLY A 33 0.52 13.88 -7.21
CA GLY A 33 -0.68 14.54 -7.70
C GLY A 33 -0.50 16.05 -7.86
N SER A 34 -1.55 16.81 -7.59
CA SER A 34 -1.52 18.28 -7.67
C SER A 34 -0.75 18.96 -6.54
N ARG A 35 -0.31 18.20 -5.52
CA ARG A 35 0.45 18.67 -4.36
C ARG A 35 1.39 17.55 -3.88
N PRO A 36 2.53 17.87 -3.23
CA PRO A 36 3.56 16.88 -2.87
C PRO A 36 3.10 15.75 -1.94
N ASP A 37 2.12 16.01 -1.08
CA ASP A 37 1.54 15.05 -0.14
C ASP A 37 0.41 14.20 -0.76
N ILE A 38 -0.03 14.50 -1.99
CA ILE A 38 -0.87 13.57 -2.77
C ILE A 38 0.07 12.62 -3.51
N ARG A 39 0.18 11.40 -2.98
CA ARG A 39 0.89 10.29 -3.61
C ARG A 39 -0.11 9.24 -4.10
N VAL A 40 -0.39 9.20 -5.40
CA VAL A 40 -1.36 8.28 -6.01
C VAL A 40 -0.70 6.90 -6.22
N PRO A 41 -1.20 5.83 -5.58
CA PRO A 41 -0.61 4.51 -5.71
C PRO A 41 -0.89 3.92 -7.09
N MET A 42 0.17 3.47 -7.74
CA MET A 42 0.14 2.67 -8.96
C MET A 42 1.07 1.47 -8.77
N ARG A 43 1.01 0.52 -9.68
CA ARG A 43 1.93 -0.63 -9.71
C ARG A 43 2.60 -0.73 -11.06
N GLU A 44 3.90 -0.92 -11.05
CA GLU A 44 4.71 -1.07 -12.25
C GLU A 44 5.09 -2.55 -12.41
N ILE A 45 4.66 -3.16 -13.51
CA ILE A 45 4.93 -4.56 -13.87
C ILE A 45 6.14 -4.62 -14.79
N THR A 46 7.17 -5.34 -14.38
CA THR A 46 8.34 -5.62 -15.23
C THR A 46 7.97 -6.68 -16.26
N LEU A 47 8.34 -6.44 -17.51
CA LEU A 47 8.14 -7.37 -18.62
C LEU A 47 9.47 -8.02 -19.00
N ASP A 48 9.42 -9.29 -19.38
CA ASP A 48 10.57 -9.99 -19.94
C ASP A 48 10.96 -9.41 -21.30
N ASP A 49 12.21 -9.59 -21.72
CA ASP A 49 12.66 -9.14 -23.04
C ASP A 49 12.00 -9.92 -24.19
N THR A 50 11.80 -9.26 -25.32
CA THR A 50 11.39 -9.92 -26.57
C THR A 50 12.63 -10.29 -27.39
N TYR A 51 12.78 -11.55 -27.76
CA TYR A 51 13.85 -12.00 -28.65
C TYR A 51 13.40 -11.90 -30.13
N VAL A 52 14.11 -11.13 -30.95
CA VAL A 52 13.80 -10.91 -32.37
C VAL A 52 15.02 -11.26 -33.23
N GLY A 53 14.99 -12.43 -33.85
CA GLY A 53 16.16 -12.96 -34.57
C GLY A 53 17.35 -13.12 -33.61
N ASP A 54 18.50 -12.55 -33.98
CA ASP A 54 19.70 -12.51 -33.13
C ASP A 54 19.72 -11.31 -32.14
N GLY A 55 18.65 -10.51 -32.09
CA GLY A 55 18.53 -9.32 -31.25
C GLY A 55 17.63 -9.50 -30.02
N VAL A 56 17.77 -8.58 -29.06
CA VAL A 56 16.96 -8.49 -27.84
C VAL A 56 16.31 -7.11 -27.76
N GLU A 57 14.99 -7.07 -27.65
CA GLU A 57 14.19 -5.86 -27.44
C GLU A 57 13.73 -5.78 -25.98
N LYS A 58 14.12 -4.70 -25.30
CA LYS A 58 13.72 -4.43 -23.92
C LYS A 58 12.29 -3.89 -23.90
N ASN A 59 11.39 -4.58 -23.20
CA ASN A 59 10.03 -4.10 -23.01
C ASN A 59 9.98 -3.08 -21.86
N PRO A 60 9.42 -1.88 -22.08
CA PRO A 60 9.19 -0.95 -20.99
C PRO A 60 8.16 -1.54 -20.02
N PRO A 61 8.27 -1.21 -18.73
CA PRO A 61 7.33 -1.73 -17.75
C PRO A 61 5.92 -1.16 -17.94
N VAL A 62 4.91 -1.93 -17.53
CA VAL A 62 3.50 -1.54 -17.63
C VAL A 62 3.02 -0.97 -16.30
N THR A 63 2.59 0.29 -16.30
CA THR A 63 2.00 0.93 -15.12
C THR A 63 0.49 0.70 -15.10
N VAL A 64 -0.01 0.15 -13.98
CA VAL A 64 -1.43 -0.14 -13.77
C VAL A 64 -1.94 0.50 -12.48
N TYR A 65 -3.26 0.72 -12.41
CA TYR A 65 -3.92 1.17 -11.20
C TYR A 65 -3.80 0.12 -10.09
N ASP A 66 -3.57 0.54 -8.85
CA ASP A 66 -3.34 -0.37 -7.73
C ASP A 66 -4.17 -0.01 -6.49
N THR A 67 -5.19 -0.82 -6.22
CA THR A 67 -6.12 -0.69 -5.08
C THR A 67 -5.66 -1.38 -3.82
N SER A 68 -4.50 -2.06 -3.81
CA SER A 68 -4.02 -2.80 -2.63
C SER A 68 -3.63 -1.90 -1.45
N GLY A 69 -3.50 -0.59 -1.66
CA GLY A 69 -3.13 0.36 -0.61
C GLY A 69 -1.71 0.11 -0.08
N PRO A 70 -1.44 0.44 1.19
CA PRO A 70 -0.12 0.24 1.80
C PRO A 70 0.24 -1.23 2.05
N TYR A 71 -0.72 -2.15 1.93
CA TYR A 71 -0.49 -3.57 2.25
C TYR A 71 0.59 -4.20 1.39
N THR A 72 0.72 -3.81 0.12
CA THR A 72 1.77 -4.34 -0.77
C THR A 72 2.96 -3.40 -0.93
N ASP A 73 3.05 -2.35 -0.09
CA ASP A 73 4.20 -1.47 -0.05
C ASP A 73 5.27 -2.05 0.89
N PRO A 74 6.43 -2.49 0.38
CA PRO A 74 7.49 -3.05 1.23
C PRO A 74 8.12 -2.02 2.18
N GLU A 75 7.88 -0.72 1.97
CA GLU A 75 8.36 0.35 2.85
C GLU A 75 7.40 0.64 4.02
N VAL A 76 6.23 -0.02 4.06
CA VAL A 76 5.21 0.20 5.10
C VAL A 76 5.07 -1.01 6.00
N GLU A 77 5.31 -0.82 7.29
CA GLU A 77 5.00 -1.83 8.31
C GLU A 77 3.50 -1.80 8.64
N ILE A 78 2.82 -2.92 8.40
CA ILE A 78 1.38 -3.06 8.66
C ILE A 78 1.13 -3.57 10.08
N ASP A 79 0.58 -2.69 10.92
CA ASP A 79 0.03 -3.06 12.24
C ASP A 79 -1.49 -2.82 12.24
N ILE A 80 -2.26 -3.88 12.02
CA ILE A 80 -3.73 -3.81 11.99
C ILE A 80 -4.35 -3.35 13.29
N ARG A 81 -3.62 -3.41 14.41
CA ARG A 81 -4.08 -2.92 15.72
C ARG A 81 -4.00 -1.39 15.81
N LYS A 82 -3.14 -0.75 15.00
CA LYS A 82 -3.00 0.71 14.90
C LYS A 82 -3.88 1.30 13.78
N GLY A 83 -4.28 0.48 12.82
CA GLY A 83 -4.96 0.94 11.61
C GLY A 83 -4.00 1.61 10.62
N LEU A 84 -4.53 2.03 9.48
CA LEU A 84 -3.75 2.71 8.45
C LEU A 84 -3.48 4.18 8.79
N PRO A 85 -2.38 4.77 8.28
CA PRO A 85 -2.13 6.20 8.40
C PRO A 85 -3.30 7.04 7.86
N ALA A 86 -3.73 8.05 8.62
CA ALA A 86 -4.79 8.96 8.22
C ALA A 86 -4.29 10.02 7.23
N LEU A 87 -3.81 9.60 6.05
CA LEU A 87 -3.15 10.44 5.04
C LEU A 87 -3.95 11.70 4.64
N ARG A 88 -5.28 11.62 4.73
CA ARG A 88 -6.20 12.69 4.31
C ARG A 88 -6.57 13.64 5.44
N ASN A 89 -6.10 13.43 6.68
CA ASN A 89 -6.55 14.20 7.83
C ASN A 89 -6.28 15.71 7.64
N SER A 90 -5.06 16.08 7.25
CA SER A 90 -4.70 17.48 6.98
C SER A 90 -5.58 18.09 5.88
N TRP A 91 -5.89 17.35 4.81
CA TRP A 91 -6.75 17.85 3.72
C TRP A 91 -8.18 18.10 4.18
N ILE A 92 -8.67 17.33 5.16
CA ILE A 92 -10.00 17.51 5.75
C ILE A 92 -9.99 18.73 6.65
N GLU A 93 -9.00 18.86 7.53
CA GLU A 93 -8.85 20.02 8.42
C GLU A 93 -8.69 21.33 7.64
N GLU A 94 -7.91 21.34 6.56
CA GLU A 94 -7.67 22.50 5.68
C GLU A 94 -8.95 23.08 5.06
N ARG A 95 -10.00 22.27 4.84
CA ARG A 95 -11.25 22.76 4.24
C ARG A 95 -12.12 23.55 5.20
N ASN A 96 -11.86 23.46 6.51
CA ASN A 96 -12.65 24.14 7.55
C ASN A 96 -14.17 23.89 7.44
N ASP A 97 -14.56 22.71 6.95
CA ASP A 97 -15.95 22.30 6.70
C ASP A 97 -16.43 21.19 7.65
N THR A 98 -15.65 20.90 8.70
CA THR A 98 -15.93 19.84 9.70
C THR A 98 -15.67 20.33 11.13
N ALA A 99 -16.23 19.64 12.12
CA ALA A 99 -15.99 19.87 13.55
C ALA A 99 -15.65 18.53 14.24
N ARG A 100 -14.75 18.56 15.22
CA ARG A 100 -14.50 17.40 16.08
C ARG A 100 -15.65 17.26 17.09
N LEU A 101 -16.07 16.02 17.34
CA LEU A 101 -17.04 15.70 18.37
C LEU A 101 -16.29 15.34 19.66
N ASP A 102 -16.85 15.75 20.79
CA ASP A 102 -16.38 15.43 22.13
C ASP A 102 -16.90 14.06 22.61
#